data_AF-A0A7C6TA28-F1
#
_entry.id   AF-A0A7C6TA28-F1
#
_cell.length_a   1.000
_cell.length_b   1.000
_cell.length_c   1.000
_cell.angle_alpha   90.00
_cell.angle_beta   90.00
_cell.angle_gamma   90.00
#
_symmetry.space_group_name_H-M   'P 1'
#
loop_
_entity.id
_entity.type
_entity.pdbx_description
1 polymer ?
#
loop_
_entity_poly.entity_id
_entity_poly.type
_entity_poly.pdbx_seq_one_letter_code
_entity_poly.pdbx_strand_id
1 'polypeptide(L)'
;MGPAQHYETRLSGTSGSRVESARVLATRFQANEHLVLDQVRVDLADLHFNRSRRELLSVGQADFSAVLLQEDLNAQLHERSSLARGLKLSITPEGARLRGSADLPGVKLPVTPEFVLEGTLKIDGEGRLILDASKVRVVGVEVPEIAAKLLASQVNPLVDLSSARLPVYLRTVEPDHGELRLTGRARVRTGSYADLDS
;
A
#
# COMPACT_ATOMS: atom_id res chain seq x y z
N MET A 1 4.88 13.74 -10.77
CA MET A 1 5.02 12.75 -9.66
C MET A 1 4.16 13.23 -8.49
N GLY A 2 3.78 12.38 -7.53
CA GLY A 2 2.91 12.79 -6.40
C GLY A 2 3.60 13.70 -5.36
N PRO A 3 2.88 14.18 -4.34
CA PRO A 3 3.51 14.88 -3.21
C PRO A 3 4.44 13.95 -2.41
N ALA A 4 5.61 14.44 -2.00
CA ALA A 4 6.49 13.75 -1.05
C ALA A 4 7.29 14.77 -0.24
N GLN A 5 7.83 14.37 0.92
CA GLN A 5 8.69 15.24 1.73
C GLN A 5 10.08 15.41 1.10
N HIS A 6 10.62 14.33 0.54
CA HIS A 6 11.92 14.37 -0.12
C HIS A 6 11.92 13.53 -1.40
N TYR A 7 12.68 13.98 -2.38
CA TYR A 7 12.94 13.29 -3.63
C TYR A 7 14.44 13.27 -3.93
N GLU A 8 14.93 12.09 -4.27
CA GLU A 8 16.28 11.92 -4.82
C GLU A 8 16.18 11.15 -6.14
N THR A 9 16.86 11.64 -7.18
CA THR A 9 16.95 10.96 -8.47
C THR A 9 18.41 10.75 -8.83
N ARG A 10 18.75 9.52 -9.21
CA ARG A 10 20.08 9.17 -9.72
C ARG A 10 19.94 8.57 -11.11
N LEU A 11 20.70 9.10 -12.06
CA LEU A 11 20.79 8.59 -13.42
C LEU A 11 22.14 7.91 -13.60
N SER A 12 22.19 6.85 -14.39
CA SER A 12 23.44 6.13 -14.68
C SER A 12 23.48 5.68 -16.14
N GLY A 13 24.69 5.65 -16.70
CA GLY A 13 24.95 5.18 -18.06
C GLY A 13 24.28 6.05 -19.12
N THR A 14 24.72 7.30 -19.25
CA THR A 14 24.18 8.21 -20.26
C THR A 14 24.99 8.12 -21.55
N SER A 15 24.36 7.72 -22.65
CA SER A 15 25.00 7.70 -23.98
C SER A 15 24.01 8.16 -25.03
N GLY A 16 24.23 9.36 -25.58
CA GLY A 16 23.29 9.96 -26.54
C GLY A 16 21.85 9.99 -25.99
N SER A 17 20.86 9.58 -26.78
CA SER A 17 19.44 9.54 -26.40
C SER A 17 19.08 8.43 -25.40
N ARG A 18 20.01 7.56 -25.01
CA ARG A 18 19.77 6.43 -24.10
C ARG A 18 20.30 6.74 -22.70
N VAL A 19 19.51 6.38 -21.70
CA VAL A 19 19.96 6.28 -20.30
C VAL A 19 19.77 4.83 -19.88
N GLU A 20 20.84 4.19 -19.41
CA GLU A 20 20.81 2.78 -19.02
C GLU A 20 19.83 2.55 -17.87
N SER A 21 19.91 3.40 -16.84
CA SER A 21 19.01 3.30 -15.69
C SER A 21 18.76 4.64 -14.99
N ALA A 22 17.61 4.73 -14.34
CA ALA A 22 17.28 5.77 -13.39
C ALA A 22 16.74 5.16 -12.11
N ARG A 23 17.12 5.73 -10.97
CA ARG A 23 16.53 5.41 -9.67
C ARG A 23 15.88 6.67 -9.12
N VAL A 24 14.62 6.52 -8.72
CA VAL A 24 13.88 7.55 -7.99
C VAL A 24 13.63 7.03 -6.59
N LEU A 25 13.98 7.84 -5.59
CA LEU A 25 13.68 7.63 -4.19
C LEU A 25 12.78 8.76 -3.71
N ALA A 26 11.73 8.40 -2.98
CA ALA A 26 10.84 9.36 -2.32
C ALA A 26 10.61 8.93 -0.88
N THR A 27 10.52 9.90 0.03
CA THR A 27 10.12 9.66 1.42
C THR A 27 8.80 10.36 1.74
N ARG A 28 7.97 9.71 2.56
CA ARG A 28 6.62 10.17 2.93
C ARG A 28 5.82 10.56 1.68
N PHE A 29 5.79 9.66 0.71
CA PHE A 29 5.12 9.85 -0.57
C PHE A 29 3.62 9.65 -0.43
N GLN A 30 2.84 10.65 -0.80
CA GLN A 30 1.38 10.59 -0.82
C GLN A 30 0.92 9.88 -2.10
N ALA A 31 0.62 8.58 -1.98
CA ALA A 31 0.21 7.75 -3.11
C ALA A 31 -1.19 8.13 -3.62
N ASN A 32 -2.11 8.41 -2.69
CA ASN A 32 -3.46 8.93 -2.92
C ASN A 32 -3.92 9.76 -1.70
N GLU A 33 -5.16 10.24 -1.66
CA GLU A 33 -5.68 11.10 -0.58
C GLU A 33 -5.48 10.55 0.84
N HIS A 34 -5.50 9.24 1.03
CA HIS A 34 -5.49 8.62 2.36
C HIS A 34 -4.27 7.74 2.64
N LEU A 35 -3.39 7.55 1.65
CA LEU A 35 -2.27 6.61 1.76
C LEU A 35 -0.93 7.32 1.63
N VAL A 36 -0.15 7.23 2.69
CA VAL A 36 1.25 7.64 2.73
C VAL A 36 2.15 6.41 2.69
N LEU A 37 3.12 6.44 1.79
CA LEU A 37 4.21 5.46 1.71
C LEU A 37 5.44 6.09 2.35
N ASP A 38 6.01 5.45 3.36
CA ASP A 38 7.15 6.01 4.08
C ASP A 38 8.40 6.12 3.21
N GLN A 39 8.67 5.06 2.44
CA GLN A 39 9.70 5.04 1.43
C GLN A 39 9.14 4.48 0.13
N VAL A 40 9.52 5.08 -0.99
CA VAL A 40 9.24 4.57 -2.33
C VAL A 40 10.54 4.58 -3.11
N ARG A 41 10.84 3.46 -3.77
CA ARG A 41 11.90 3.33 -4.74
C ARG A 41 11.32 2.85 -6.05
N VAL A 42 11.67 3.56 -7.11
CA VAL A 42 11.38 3.15 -8.48
C VAL A 42 12.70 3.01 -9.22
N ASP A 43 13.00 1.80 -9.66
CA ASP A 43 14.15 1.51 -10.52
C ASP A 43 13.65 1.38 -11.96
N LEU A 44 14.14 2.26 -12.83
CA LEU A 44 13.84 2.27 -14.25
C LEU A 44 15.07 1.79 -15.02
N ALA A 45 14.85 0.97 -16.04
CA ALA A 45 15.88 0.49 -16.95
C ALA A 45 15.48 0.72 -18.41
N ASP A 46 16.49 0.83 -19.27
CA ASP A 46 16.34 1.01 -20.72
C ASP A 46 15.46 2.21 -21.07
N LEU A 47 15.91 3.39 -20.65
CA LEU A 47 15.22 4.64 -20.89
C LEU A 47 15.64 5.24 -22.23
N HIS A 48 14.65 5.59 -23.05
CA HIS A 48 14.87 6.23 -24.34
C HIS A 48 14.27 7.62 -24.34
N PHE A 49 15.10 8.63 -24.62
CA PHE A 49 14.71 10.03 -24.63
C PHE A 49 14.83 10.65 -26.01
N ASN A 50 13.83 11.41 -26.41
CA ASN A 50 13.97 12.39 -27.47
C ASN A 50 14.56 13.67 -26.88
N ARG A 51 15.87 13.89 -27.08
CA ARG A 51 16.56 15.09 -26.56
C ARG A 51 16.04 16.38 -27.19
N SER A 52 15.66 16.35 -28.47
CA SER A 52 15.17 17.54 -29.19
C SER A 52 13.82 18.01 -28.66
N ARG A 53 12.95 17.07 -28.27
CA ARG A 53 11.60 17.35 -27.74
C ARG A 53 11.51 17.28 -26.22
N ARG A 54 12.63 16.98 -25.53
CA ARG A 54 12.69 16.70 -24.09
C ARG A 54 11.56 15.77 -23.65
N GLU A 55 11.48 14.63 -24.31
CA GLU A 55 10.36 13.68 -24.17
C GLU A 55 10.91 12.29 -23.85
N LEU A 56 10.30 11.63 -22.87
CA LEU A 56 10.58 10.22 -22.59
C LEU A 56 9.76 9.36 -23.55
N LEU A 57 10.44 8.66 -24.46
CA LEU A 57 9.82 7.86 -25.51
C LEU A 57 9.40 6.49 -25.00
N SER A 58 10.27 5.83 -24.23
CA SER A 58 9.99 4.50 -23.70
C SER A 58 10.79 4.21 -22.43
N VAL A 59 10.23 3.31 -21.62
CA VAL A 59 10.87 2.69 -20.46
C VAL A 59 10.75 1.18 -20.67
N GLY A 60 11.88 0.46 -20.67
CA GLY A 60 11.86 -0.99 -20.82
C GLY A 60 11.28 -1.69 -19.60
N GLN A 61 11.80 -1.36 -18.42
CA GLN A 61 11.36 -1.93 -17.14
C GLN A 61 11.26 -0.84 -16.07
N ALA A 62 10.29 -1.00 -15.18
CA ALA A 62 10.07 -0.13 -14.03
C ALA A 62 9.67 -0.98 -12.82
N ASP A 63 10.64 -1.27 -11.96
CA ASP A 63 10.41 -1.99 -10.70
C ASP A 63 10.10 -1.00 -9.59
N PHE A 64 9.17 -1.41 -8.72
CA PHE A 64 8.68 -0.61 -7.61
C PHE A 64 8.92 -1.36 -6.31
N SER A 65 9.40 -0.64 -5.29
CA SER A 65 9.34 -1.11 -3.91
C SER A 65 8.91 0.02 -2.99
N ALA A 66 8.10 -0.28 -1.99
CA ALA A 66 7.69 0.69 -0.98
C ALA A 66 7.67 0.10 0.42
N VAL A 67 7.79 0.98 1.41
CA VAL A 67 7.59 0.67 2.83
C VAL A 67 6.37 1.44 3.32
N LEU A 68 5.46 0.74 3.99
CA LEU A 68 4.35 1.34 4.71
C LEU A 68 4.55 1.10 6.20
N LEU A 69 4.28 2.12 7.00
CA LEU A 69 4.29 1.98 8.44
C LEU A 69 2.89 1.63 8.95
N GLN A 70 2.86 0.81 9.99
CA GLN A 70 1.63 0.46 10.70
C GLN A 70 0.90 1.70 11.23
N GLU A 71 1.62 2.73 11.66
CA GLU A 71 1.02 3.98 12.15
C GLU A 71 0.25 4.71 11.06
N ASP A 72 0.78 4.78 9.84
CA ASP A 72 0.10 5.39 8.69
C ASP A 72 -1.14 4.57 8.29
N LEU A 73 -1.04 3.24 8.31
CA LEU A 73 -2.19 2.38 8.06
C LEU A 73 -3.28 2.54 9.11
N ASN A 74 -2.93 2.72 10.39
CA ASN A 74 -3.90 2.99 11.45
C ASN A 74 -4.53 4.38 11.28
N ALA A 75 -3.75 5.42 10.98
CA ALA A 75 -4.26 6.75 10.72
C ALA A 75 -5.28 6.75 9.57
N GLN A 76 -4.90 6.12 8.45
CA GLN A 76 -5.80 5.91 7.31
C GLN A 76 -7.07 5.16 7.70
N LEU A 77 -6.96 4.09 8.50
CA LEU A 77 -8.09 3.30 8.94
C LEU A 77 -9.06 4.14 9.79
N HIS A 78 -8.54 4.99 10.66
CA HIS A 78 -9.32 5.89 11.51
C HIS A 78 -10.01 7.02 10.75
N GLU A 79 -9.40 7.51 9.67
CA GLU A 79 -10.00 8.51 8.78
C GLU A 79 -11.13 7.94 7.93
N ARG A 80 -10.98 6.70 7.43
CA ARG A 80 -11.94 6.08 6.52
C ARG A 80 -13.27 5.72 7.17
N SER A 81 -13.29 5.36 8.45
CA SER A 81 -14.51 4.90 9.10
C SER A 81 -14.57 5.26 10.58
N SER A 82 -15.72 5.79 11.00
CA SER A 82 -16.01 6.06 12.41
C SER A 82 -16.03 4.80 13.26
N LEU A 83 -16.42 3.66 12.69
CA LEU A 83 -16.39 2.33 13.32
C LEU A 83 -14.95 1.83 13.50
N ALA A 84 -14.05 2.26 12.62
CA ALA A 84 -12.64 1.88 12.66
C ALA A 84 -11.83 2.62 13.72
N ARG A 85 -12.34 3.72 14.31
CA ARG A 85 -11.63 4.49 15.35
C ARG A 85 -11.33 3.69 16.62
N GLY A 86 -12.12 2.67 16.91
CA GLY A 86 -11.88 1.73 18.02
C GLY A 86 -10.94 0.57 17.66
N LEU A 87 -10.47 0.52 16.41
CA LEU A 87 -9.64 -0.57 15.90
C LEU A 87 -8.17 -0.18 15.88
N LYS A 88 -7.31 -1.13 16.20
CA LYS A 88 -5.87 -1.02 16.12
C LYS A 88 -5.32 -2.17 15.30
N LEU A 89 -4.76 -1.84 14.14
CA LEU A 89 -4.01 -2.75 13.29
C LEU A 89 -2.58 -2.88 13.82
N SER A 90 -2.09 -4.11 13.87
CA SER A 90 -0.71 -4.44 14.16
C SER A 90 -0.14 -5.35 13.07
N ILE A 91 0.99 -4.98 12.49
CA ILE A 91 1.68 -5.78 11.47
C ILE A 91 2.69 -6.69 12.17
N THR A 92 2.60 -8.00 11.89
CA THR A 92 3.48 -9.03 12.46
C THR A 92 4.13 -9.84 11.35
N PRO A 93 5.24 -10.55 11.59
CA PRO A 93 5.85 -11.38 10.55
C PRO A 93 4.91 -12.43 9.93
N GLU A 94 3.87 -12.84 10.65
CA GLU A 94 2.86 -13.81 10.19
C GLU A 94 1.71 -13.17 9.40
N GLY A 95 1.62 -11.83 9.35
CA GLY A 95 0.55 -11.10 8.66
C GLY A 95 0.11 -9.85 9.41
N ALA A 96 -1.16 -9.79 9.77
CA ALA A 96 -1.68 -8.69 10.56
C ALA A 96 -2.70 -9.13 11.61
N ARG A 97 -2.70 -8.39 12.71
CA ARG A 97 -3.62 -8.54 13.83
C ARG A 97 -4.42 -7.25 13.98
N LEU A 98 -5.73 -7.36 14.06
CA LEU A 98 -6.64 -6.26 14.31
C LEU A 98 -7.27 -6.46 15.68
N ARG A 99 -7.12 -5.49 16.58
CA ARG A 99 -7.75 -5.49 17.90
C ARG A 99 -8.74 -4.34 18.01
N GLY A 100 -9.87 -4.56 18.66
CA GLY A 100 -10.79 -3.47 18.97
C GLY A 100 -12.01 -3.95 19.75
N SER A 101 -12.99 -3.05 19.88
CA SER A 101 -14.30 -3.35 20.45
C SER A 101 -15.39 -2.99 19.43
N ALA A 102 -16.23 -3.96 19.09
CA ALA A 102 -17.35 -3.78 18.18
C ALA A 102 -18.42 -4.85 18.41
N ASP A 103 -19.66 -4.52 18.06
CA ASP A 103 -20.74 -5.50 18.08
C ASP A 103 -20.49 -6.55 16.99
N LEU A 104 -20.49 -7.82 17.40
CA LEU A 104 -20.16 -8.91 16.50
C LEU A 104 -21.41 -9.40 15.77
N PRO A 105 -21.41 -9.40 14.43
CA PRO A 105 -22.55 -9.88 13.67
C PRO A 105 -22.90 -11.33 14.03
N GLY A 106 -24.16 -11.57 14.39
CA GLY A 106 -24.66 -12.89 14.76
C GLY A 106 -24.37 -13.30 16.21
N VAL A 107 -23.71 -12.47 17.02
CA VAL A 107 -23.47 -12.74 18.43
C VAL A 107 -24.19 -11.69 19.27
N LYS A 108 -25.11 -12.13 20.13
CA LYS A 108 -25.80 -11.24 21.09
C LYS A 108 -25.07 -11.31 22.42
N LEU A 109 -24.36 -10.23 22.77
CA LEU A 109 -23.69 -10.10 24.05
C LEU A 109 -24.31 -8.93 24.83
N PRO A 110 -24.34 -9.01 26.17
CA PRO A 110 -24.86 -7.94 27.02
C PRO A 110 -23.97 -6.68 27.00
N VAL A 111 -22.73 -6.81 26.52
CA VAL A 111 -21.75 -5.73 26.37
C VAL A 111 -20.99 -5.90 25.06
N THR A 112 -20.49 -4.81 24.49
CA THR A 112 -19.61 -4.83 23.31
C THR A 112 -18.27 -5.47 23.68
N PRO A 113 -17.91 -6.65 23.12
CA PRO A 113 -16.70 -7.36 23.51
C PRO A 113 -15.45 -6.72 22.92
N GLU A 114 -14.32 -6.91 23.60
CA GLU A 114 -13.02 -6.83 22.93
C GLU A 114 -12.80 -8.07 22.07
N PHE A 115 -12.29 -7.87 20.86
CA PHE A 115 -11.94 -8.94 19.94
C PHE A 115 -10.52 -8.77 19.41
N VAL A 116 -9.94 -9.91 19.01
CA VAL A 116 -8.69 -9.98 18.26
C VAL A 116 -8.94 -10.79 17.00
N LEU A 117 -8.73 -10.15 15.86
CA LEU A 117 -8.77 -10.78 14.55
C LEU A 117 -7.35 -10.97 14.05
N GLU A 118 -7.02 -12.18 13.63
CA GLU A 118 -5.71 -12.52 13.05
C GLU A 118 -5.92 -13.00 11.61
N GLY A 119 -5.07 -12.54 10.71
CA GLY A 119 -5.15 -12.90 9.31
C GLY A 119 -3.85 -12.71 8.55
N THR A 120 -3.80 -13.32 7.38
CA THR A 120 -2.68 -13.16 6.45
C THR A 120 -2.96 -12.02 5.48
N LEU A 121 -1.92 -11.33 5.04
CA LEU A 121 -2.04 -10.28 4.04
C LEU A 121 -1.99 -10.90 2.64
N LYS A 122 -2.96 -10.55 1.78
CA LYS A 122 -3.05 -11.06 0.42
C LYS A 122 -3.25 -9.95 -0.60
N ILE A 123 -2.56 -10.07 -1.73
CA ILE A 123 -2.79 -9.19 -2.88
C ILE A 123 -4.11 -9.58 -3.54
N ASP A 124 -4.99 -8.60 -3.75
CA ASP A 124 -6.31 -8.76 -4.39
C ASP A 124 -6.40 -7.94 -5.69
N GLY A 125 -6.02 -8.56 -6.81
CA GLY A 125 -5.90 -7.89 -8.11
C GLY A 125 -4.54 -7.22 -8.30
N GLU A 126 -4.50 -6.10 -9.02
CA GLU A 126 -3.23 -5.47 -9.42
C GLU A 126 -2.61 -4.58 -8.33
N GLY A 127 -3.40 -3.89 -7.51
CA GLY A 127 -2.90 -2.84 -6.61
C GLY A 127 -3.49 -2.83 -5.20
N ARG A 128 -4.24 -3.86 -4.81
CA ARG A 128 -4.93 -3.88 -3.50
C ARG A 128 -4.33 -4.93 -2.60
N LEU A 129 -4.30 -4.60 -1.32
CA LEU A 129 -3.93 -5.51 -0.25
C LEU A 129 -5.11 -5.68 0.70
N ILE A 130 -5.44 -6.93 0.99
CA ILE A 130 -6.51 -7.29 1.91
C ILE A 130 -5.97 -8.09 3.08
N LEU A 131 -6.62 -7.96 4.23
CA LEU A 131 -6.55 -8.88 5.35
C LEU A 131 -7.47 -10.07 5.06
N ASP A 132 -6.88 -11.22 4.75
CA ASP A 132 -7.62 -12.48 4.71
C ASP A 132 -7.63 -13.10 6.11
N ALA A 133 -8.76 -12.91 6.79
CA ALA A 133 -8.96 -13.26 8.17
C ALA A 133 -9.96 -14.41 8.29
N SER A 134 -9.53 -15.52 8.88
CA SER A 134 -10.37 -16.70 9.08
C SER A 134 -10.73 -16.98 10.54
N LYS A 135 -10.10 -16.27 11.49
CA LYS A 135 -10.29 -16.49 12.93
C LYS A 135 -10.42 -15.17 13.69
N VAL A 136 -11.50 -15.05 14.45
CA VAL A 136 -11.69 -14.02 15.48
C VAL A 136 -11.66 -14.71 16.84
N ARG A 137 -10.95 -14.11 17.79
CA ARG A 137 -10.96 -14.51 19.19
C ARG A 137 -11.64 -13.44 20.02
N VAL A 138 -12.57 -13.87 20.87
CA VAL A 138 -13.23 -13.07 21.88
C VAL A 138 -13.10 -13.81 23.20
N VAL A 139 -12.80 -13.08 24.27
CA VAL A 139 -12.61 -13.70 25.59
C VAL A 139 -13.92 -14.34 26.05
N GLY A 140 -13.88 -15.67 26.26
CA GLY A 140 -15.00 -16.43 26.83
C GLY A 140 -16.16 -16.72 25.88
N VAL A 141 -16.02 -16.47 24.57
CA VAL A 141 -17.10 -16.65 23.59
C VAL A 141 -16.58 -17.34 22.33
N GLU A 142 -17.27 -18.39 21.89
CA GLU A 142 -17.06 -18.97 20.55
C GLU A 142 -17.67 -18.04 19.49
N VAL A 143 -16.86 -17.61 18.55
CA VAL A 143 -17.27 -16.65 17.51
C VAL A 143 -17.51 -17.40 16.20
N PRO A 144 -18.66 -17.20 15.54
CA PRO A 144 -18.91 -17.77 14.22
C PRO A 144 -17.87 -17.30 13.19
N GLU A 145 -17.42 -18.20 12.32
CA GLU A 145 -16.42 -17.87 11.28
C GLU A 145 -16.85 -16.71 10.37
N ILE A 146 -18.16 -16.57 10.13
CA ILE A 146 -18.71 -15.48 9.32
C ILE A 146 -18.43 -14.09 9.93
N ALA A 147 -18.30 -13.99 11.25
CA ALA A 147 -17.99 -12.72 11.90
C ALA A 147 -16.58 -12.24 11.56
N ALA A 148 -15.62 -13.14 11.37
CA ALA A 148 -14.26 -12.80 10.93
C ALA A 148 -14.26 -12.14 9.55
N LYS A 149 -15.00 -12.72 8.61
CA LYS A 149 -15.13 -12.20 7.25
C LYS A 149 -15.83 -10.85 7.23
N LEU A 150 -16.89 -10.69 8.03
CA LEU A 150 -17.61 -9.43 8.13
C LEU A 150 -16.73 -8.33 8.74
N LEU A 151 -16.00 -8.59 9.82
CA LEU A 151 -15.05 -7.63 10.38
C LEU A 151 -13.92 -7.28 9.39
N ALA A 152 -13.36 -8.28 8.71
CA ALA A 152 -12.36 -8.06 7.67
C ALA A 152 -12.90 -7.18 6.53
N SER A 153 -14.16 -7.36 6.12
CA SER A 153 -14.79 -6.53 5.08
C SER A 153 -14.94 -5.05 5.45
N GLN A 154 -14.97 -4.72 6.75
CA GLN A 154 -15.04 -3.33 7.21
C GLN A 154 -13.69 -2.60 7.14
N VAL A 155 -12.59 -3.34 7.15
CA VAL A 155 -11.22 -2.76 7.09
C VAL A 155 -10.57 -2.93 5.72
N ASN A 156 -11.08 -3.87 4.91
CA ASN A 156 -10.55 -4.13 3.57
C ASN A 156 -11.09 -3.13 2.53
N PRO A 157 -10.27 -2.76 1.53
CA PRO A 157 -8.85 -3.07 1.42
C PRO A 157 -8.00 -2.25 2.39
N LEU A 158 -6.98 -2.89 2.99
CA LEU A 158 -6.01 -2.21 3.86
C LEU A 158 -5.17 -1.20 3.07
N VAL A 159 -4.77 -1.58 1.86
CA VAL A 159 -4.04 -0.72 0.92
C VAL A 159 -4.75 -0.79 -0.42
N ASP A 160 -4.94 0.38 -1.04
CA ASP A 160 -5.47 0.48 -2.40
C ASP A 160 -4.60 1.45 -3.21
N LEU A 161 -3.83 0.91 -4.13
CA LEU A 161 -2.97 1.65 -5.06
C LEU A 161 -3.59 1.75 -6.46
N SER A 162 -4.84 1.30 -6.67
CA SER A 162 -5.52 1.42 -7.97
C SER A 162 -5.76 2.88 -8.38
N SER A 163 -5.96 3.75 -7.39
CA SER A 163 -6.10 5.20 -7.55
C SER A 163 -4.77 5.95 -7.40
N ALA A 164 -3.65 5.24 -7.27
CA ALA A 164 -2.35 5.87 -7.10
C ALA A 164 -1.99 6.67 -8.36
N ARG A 165 -1.33 7.82 -8.15
CA ARG A 165 -0.87 8.69 -9.25
C ARG A 165 0.07 7.96 -10.23
N LEU A 166 0.78 6.94 -9.75
CA LEU A 166 1.56 6.02 -10.55
C LEU A 166 0.88 4.64 -10.48
N PRO A 167 0.31 4.12 -11.58
CA PRO A 167 -0.27 2.79 -11.57
C PRO A 167 0.81 1.75 -11.28
N VAL A 168 0.56 0.86 -10.32
CA VAL A 168 1.48 -0.19 -9.93
C VAL A 168 0.79 -1.55 -9.91
N TYR A 169 1.54 -2.58 -10.25
CA TYR A 169 1.18 -3.98 -10.08
C TYR A 169 1.98 -4.57 -8.91
N LEU A 170 1.32 -4.90 -7.82
CA LEU A 170 1.92 -5.54 -6.65
C LEU A 170 2.25 -7.01 -6.94
N ARG A 171 3.41 -7.45 -6.45
CA ARG A 171 3.95 -8.81 -6.62
C ARG A 171 4.15 -9.51 -5.31
N THR A 172 4.81 -8.84 -4.37
CA THR A 172 5.06 -9.39 -3.04
C THR A 172 4.65 -8.40 -1.98
N VAL A 173 4.27 -8.97 -0.83
CA VAL A 173 3.99 -8.26 0.40
C VAL A 173 4.70 -9.00 1.51
N GLU A 174 5.59 -8.31 2.20
CA GLU A 174 6.42 -8.86 3.26
C GLU A 174 6.17 -8.03 4.52
N PRO A 175 5.31 -8.52 5.43
CA PRO A 175 5.10 -7.88 6.71
C PRO A 175 6.30 -8.16 7.63
N ASP A 176 6.75 -7.14 8.34
CA ASP A 176 7.83 -7.24 9.31
C ASP A 176 7.61 -6.22 10.41
N HIS A 177 7.55 -6.66 11.67
CA HIS A 177 7.40 -5.85 12.89
C HIS A 177 7.03 -4.36 12.72
N GLY A 178 5.75 -4.07 12.44
CA GLY A 178 5.24 -2.70 12.33
C GLY A 178 5.44 -2.02 10.97
N GLU A 179 6.07 -2.71 10.02
CA GLU A 179 6.30 -2.27 8.65
C GLU A 179 5.74 -3.28 7.65
N LEU A 180 5.44 -2.79 6.45
CA LEU A 180 5.04 -3.60 5.34
C LEU A 180 5.85 -3.24 4.10
N ARG A 181 6.63 -4.19 3.60
CA ARG A 181 7.38 -4.04 2.36
C ARG A 181 6.51 -4.52 1.20
N LEU A 182 6.27 -3.64 0.25
CA LEU A 182 5.58 -3.94 -1.01
C LEU A 182 6.60 -3.96 -2.13
N THR A 183 6.54 -4.95 -3.01
CA THR A 183 7.29 -4.93 -4.27
C THR A 183 6.38 -5.16 -5.45
N GLY A 184 6.75 -4.65 -6.62
CA GLY A 184 5.89 -4.66 -7.78
C GLY A 184 6.55 -4.10 -9.03
N ARG A 185 5.71 -3.83 -10.04
CA ARG A 185 6.09 -3.07 -11.24
C ARG A 185 5.29 -1.79 -11.31
N ALA A 186 5.92 -0.70 -11.67
CA ALA A 186 5.24 0.55 -11.99
C ALA A 186 4.95 0.64 -13.49
N ARG A 187 3.85 1.30 -13.85
CA ARG A 187 3.57 1.68 -15.24
C ARG A 187 3.90 3.15 -15.42
N VAL A 188 5.04 3.41 -16.05
CA VAL A 188 5.46 4.78 -16.38
C VAL A 188 4.75 5.23 -17.66
N ARG A 189 4.08 6.38 -17.60
CA ARG A 189 3.56 7.03 -18.80
C ARG A 189 4.71 7.72 -19.53
N THR A 190 4.80 7.47 -20.83
CA THR A 190 5.71 8.17 -21.75
C THR A 190 5.01 9.45 -22.24
N GLY A 191 5.79 10.50 -22.53
CA GLY A 191 5.23 11.81 -22.89
C GLY A 191 6.18 12.97 -22.60
N SER A 192 5.74 14.18 -22.97
CA SER A 192 6.53 15.40 -22.81
C SER A 192 6.61 15.79 -21.33
N TYR A 193 7.79 16.24 -20.88
CA TYR A 193 7.99 16.71 -19.51
C TYR A 193 7.15 17.93 -19.14
N ALA A 194 6.61 18.66 -20.14
CA ALA A 194 5.83 19.87 -19.92
C ALA A 194 4.42 19.62 -19.35
N ASP A 195 3.90 18.39 -19.42
CA ASP A 195 2.53 18.07 -18.99
C ASP A 195 2.44 17.58 -17.53
N LEU A 196 3.56 17.56 -16.78
CA LEU A 196 3.63 16.98 -15.43
C LEU A 196 3.54 18.00 -14.28
N ASP A 197 3.49 19.31 -14.60
CA ASP A 197 3.40 20.44 -13.66
C ASP A 197 2.12 21.29 -13.85
N SER A 198 1.07 20.75 -14.49
CA SER A 198 -0.25 21.41 -14.63
C SER A 198 -1.30 20.86 -13.67
#